data_AF-A0A969NIZ5-F1
#
_entry.id   AF-A0A969NIZ5-F1
#
_cell.length_a   1.000
_cell.length_b   1.000
_cell.length_c   1.000
_cell.angle_alpha   90.00
_cell.angle_beta   90.00
_cell.angle_gamma   90.00
#
_symmetry.space_group_name_H-M   'P 1'
#
loop_
_entity.id
_entity.type
_entity.pdbx_description
1 polymer ?
#
loop_
_entity_poly.entity_id
_entity_poly.type
_entity_poly.pdbx_seq_one_letter_code
_entity_poly.pdbx_strand_id
1 'polypeptide(L)'
;MIVYNISISKGKIKIQTMLLIGVMFSYVASSMMMLLLSVVTAHEMQTIVFWTMGSLDEPDTVLIKIAAFLSILGLVTAYLFVKPMNAMRLGHEKARHLGVNTETSIRILFVTASVLTGMAVSIAGVIGFVGLIIPHVMRMLIGSDNRILLLASFIGGGGFLVLCDTIARTVILPNELPTGVITGIIGGIIFVVVITRKNNKIKIG
;
A
#
# COMPACT_ATOMS: atom_id res chain seq x y z
N MET A 1 5.42 12.85 -5.31
CA MET A 1 6.49 13.44 -6.15
C MET A 1 7.45 14.33 -5.37
N ILE A 2 6.96 15.28 -4.57
CA ILE A 2 7.80 16.22 -3.79
C ILE A 2 8.82 15.47 -2.89
N VAL A 3 8.36 14.48 -2.12
CA VAL A 3 9.22 13.64 -1.27
C VAL A 3 10.36 13.01 -2.06
N TYR A 4 10.06 12.45 -3.24
CA TYR A 4 11.07 11.80 -4.08
C TYR A 4 12.12 12.79 -4.60
N ASN A 5 11.69 13.97 -5.08
CA ASN A 5 12.61 14.98 -5.59
C ASN A 5 13.55 15.53 -4.51
N ILE A 6 13.05 15.77 -3.30
CA ILE A 6 13.87 16.25 -2.17
C ILE A 6 14.82 15.15 -1.65
N SER A 7 14.45 13.88 -1.83
CA SER A 7 15.28 12.74 -1.40
C SER A 7 16.48 12.46 -2.31
N ILE A 8 16.53 13.08 -3.50
CA ILE A 8 17.66 12.96 -4.42
C ILE A 8 18.77 13.90 -3.93
N SER A 9 19.86 13.31 -3.44
CA SER A 9 21.07 14.05 -3.08
C SER A 9 22.24 13.49 -3.88
N LYS A 10 22.87 14.34 -4.72
CA LYS A 10 23.98 13.98 -5.61
C LYS A 10 23.66 12.81 -6.57
N GLY A 11 22.44 12.78 -7.12
CA GLY A 11 22.02 11.77 -8.10
C GLY A 11 21.69 10.38 -7.54
N LYS A 12 21.98 10.10 -6.26
CA LYS A 12 21.65 8.82 -5.61
C LYS A 12 20.48 8.98 -4.63
N ILE A 13 19.58 7.99 -4.61
CA ILE A 13 18.47 7.94 -3.64
C ILE A 13 19.01 7.38 -2.32
N LYS A 14 19.01 8.19 -1.26
CA LYS A 14 19.29 7.71 0.10
C LYS A 14 17.97 7.26 0.75
N ILE A 15 17.81 5.95 0.91
CA ILE A 15 16.58 5.33 1.47
C ILE A 15 16.23 5.94 2.84
N GLN A 16 17.22 6.13 3.72
CA GLN A 16 17.00 6.71 5.06
C GLN A 16 16.45 8.14 4.99
N THR A 17 17.01 8.99 4.12
CA THR A 17 16.56 10.37 3.92
C THR A 17 15.14 10.40 3.34
N MET A 18 14.83 9.48 2.42
CA MET A 18 13.51 9.37 1.82
C MET A 18 12.43 8.95 2.83
N LEU A 19 12.75 8.00 3.70
CA LEU A 19 11.86 7.60 4.79
C LEU A 19 11.63 8.77 5.76
N LEU A 20 12.70 9.47 6.16
CA LEU A 20 12.59 10.61 7.08
C LEU A 20 11.72 11.73 6.50
N ILE A 21 11.97 12.14 5.25
CA ILE A 21 11.17 13.17 4.57
C ILE A 21 9.71 12.73 4.46
N GLY A 22 9.45 11.47 4.08
CA GLY A 22 8.09 10.93 3.99
C GLY A 22 7.33 11.00 5.32
N VAL A 23 7.98 10.65 6.43
CA VAL A 23 7.39 10.76 7.77
C VAL A 23 7.11 12.21 8.13
N MET A 24 8.04 13.14 7.87
CA MET A 24 7.83 14.56 8.14
C MET A 24 6.65 15.14 7.35
N PHE A 25 6.53 14.82 6.06
CA PHE A 25 5.38 15.23 5.26
C PHE A 25 4.06 14.65 5.78
N SER A 26 4.08 13.41 6.27
CA SER A 26 2.91 12.77 6.86
C SER A 26 2.45 13.50 8.13
N TYR A 27 3.38 13.95 8.97
CA TYR A 27 3.07 14.78 10.14
C TYR A 27 2.47 16.13 9.75
N VAL A 28 3.05 16.82 8.77
CA VAL A 28 2.51 18.11 8.29
C VAL A 28 1.08 17.95 7.75
N ALA A 29 0.83 16.91 6.94
CA ALA A 29 -0.50 16.61 6.43
C ALA A 29 -1.50 16.26 7.54
N SER A 30 -1.06 15.51 8.55
CA SER A 30 -1.89 15.15 9.71
C SER A 30 -2.25 16.38 10.55
N SER A 31 -1.29 17.28 10.79
CA SER A 31 -1.54 18.54 11.49
C SER A 31 -2.50 19.45 10.72
N MET A 32 -2.39 19.48 9.38
CA MET A 32 -3.32 20.23 8.54
C MET A 32 -4.73 19.64 8.59
N MET A 33 -4.87 18.32 8.59
CA MET A 33 -6.15 17.64 8.80
C MET A 33 -6.75 17.99 10.18
N MET A 34 -5.94 17.96 11.25
CA MET A 34 -6.38 18.32 12.60
C MET A 34 -6.85 19.78 12.70
N LEU A 35 -6.15 20.71 12.03
CA LEU A 35 -6.57 22.11 11.96
C LEU A 35 -7.93 22.24 11.28
N LEU A 36 -8.15 21.56 10.14
CA LEU A 36 -9.46 21.57 9.48
C LEU A 36 -10.55 21.01 10.39
N LEU A 37 -10.27 19.89 11.08
CA LEU A 37 -11.20 19.30 12.04
C LEU A 37 -11.54 20.22 13.21
N SER A 38 -10.67 21.15 13.59
CA SER A 38 -10.94 22.08 14.70
C SER A 38 -11.87 23.24 14.32
N VAL A 39 -12.09 23.48 13.03
CA VAL A 39 -12.88 24.63 12.52
C VAL A 39 -14.24 24.20 11.97
N VAL A 40 -14.41 22.92 11.62
CA VAL A 40 -15.66 22.36 11.08
C VAL A 40 -16.71 22.05 12.15
N THR A 41 -17.95 21.87 11.73
CA THR A 41 -19.05 21.47 12.61
C THR A 41 -18.97 19.99 13.03
N ALA A 42 -19.68 19.61 14.10
CA ALA A 42 -19.71 18.22 14.58
C ALA A 42 -20.20 17.21 13.51
N HIS A 43 -21.12 17.62 12.63
CA HIS A 43 -21.62 16.77 11.55
C HIS A 43 -20.55 16.54 10.47
N GLU A 44 -19.85 17.60 10.04
CA GLU A 44 -18.78 17.49 9.05
C GLU A 44 -17.60 16.67 9.58
N MET A 45 -17.28 16.84 10.87
CA MET A 45 -16.29 16.01 11.56
C MET A 45 -16.64 14.52 11.45
N GLN A 46 -17.90 14.14 11.69
CA GLN A 46 -18.34 12.76 11.57
C GLN A 46 -18.11 12.23 10.14
N THR A 47 -18.50 12.98 9.11
CA THR A 47 -18.27 12.60 7.71
C THR A 47 -16.78 12.40 7.40
N ILE A 48 -15.92 13.31 7.85
CA ILE A 48 -14.46 13.20 7.63
C ILE A 48 -13.92 11.96 8.34
N VAL A 49 -14.33 11.71 9.58
CA VAL A 49 -13.90 10.53 10.35
C VAL A 49 -14.32 9.24 9.63
N PHE A 50 -15.58 9.14 9.17
CA PHE A 50 -16.03 7.97 8.42
C PHE A 50 -15.25 7.76 7.12
N TRP A 51 -14.96 8.84 6.37
CA TRP A 51 -14.14 8.75 5.16
C TRP A 51 -12.71 8.27 5.47
N THR A 52 -12.11 8.74 6.57
CA THR A 52 -10.77 8.28 7.00
C THR A 52 -10.76 6.83 7.48
N MET A 53 -11.90 6.27 7.90
CA MET A 53 -11.98 4.85 8.28
C MET A 53 -12.03 3.91 7.08
N GLY A 54 -12.28 4.42 5.88
CA GLY A 54 -12.26 3.69 4.61
C GLY A 54 -13.44 2.72 4.43
N SER A 55 -14.11 2.81 3.29
CA SER A 55 -15.23 1.94 2.91
C SER A 55 -15.23 1.67 1.40
N LEU A 56 -15.81 0.53 0.99
CA LEU A 56 -15.95 0.15 -0.42
C LEU A 56 -17.36 0.46 -0.95
N ASP A 57 -17.95 1.56 -0.50
CA ASP A 57 -19.35 1.92 -0.76
C ASP A 57 -19.51 3.00 -1.84
N GLU A 58 -18.53 3.16 -2.73
CA GLU A 58 -18.56 4.16 -3.79
C GLU A 58 -19.67 3.85 -4.81
N PRO A 59 -20.67 4.72 -5.01
CA PRO A 59 -21.76 4.47 -5.95
C PRO A 59 -21.40 4.82 -7.41
N ASP A 60 -20.37 5.63 -7.66
CA ASP A 60 -20.01 6.07 -9.01
C ASP A 60 -19.34 4.95 -9.83
N THR A 61 -20.12 4.39 -10.76
CA THR A 61 -19.66 3.33 -11.66
C THR A 61 -18.56 3.78 -12.64
N VAL A 62 -18.52 5.06 -13.01
CA VAL A 62 -17.46 5.62 -13.87
C VAL A 62 -16.15 5.63 -13.10
N LEU A 63 -16.18 6.08 -11.85
CA LEU A 63 -15.00 6.11 -10.97
C LEU A 63 -14.45 4.69 -10.73
N ILE A 64 -15.33 3.71 -10.51
CA ILE A 64 -14.97 2.29 -10.38
C ILE A 64 -14.30 1.77 -11.66
N LYS A 65 -14.84 2.09 -12.84
CA LYS A 65 -14.24 1.65 -14.13
C LYS A 65 -12.85 2.26 -14.34
N ILE A 66 -12.68 3.55 -14.00
CA ILE A 66 -11.38 4.23 -14.06
C ILE A 66 -10.39 3.55 -13.09
N ALA A 67 -10.83 3.25 -11.87
CA ALA A 67 -10.02 2.56 -10.87
C ALA A 67 -9.57 1.17 -11.34
N ALA A 68 -10.50 0.40 -11.91
CA ALA A 68 -10.19 -0.91 -12.48
C ALA A 68 -9.17 -0.80 -13.62
N PHE A 69 -9.38 0.12 -14.57
CA PHE A 69 -8.47 0.34 -15.69
C PHE A 69 -7.06 0.73 -15.23
N LEU A 70 -6.97 1.71 -14.33
CA LEU A 70 -5.68 2.16 -13.78
C LEU A 70 -5.01 1.09 -12.94
N SER A 71 -5.75 0.28 -12.19
CA SER A 71 -5.19 -0.85 -11.42
C SER A 71 -4.54 -1.89 -12.34
N ILE A 72 -5.17 -2.21 -13.48
CA ILE A 72 -4.64 -3.14 -14.48
C ILE A 72 -3.42 -2.53 -15.18
N LEU A 73 -3.48 -1.25 -15.54
CA LEU A 73 -2.34 -0.54 -16.13
C LEU A 73 -1.14 -0.52 -15.16
N GLY A 74 -1.40 -0.27 -13.88
CA GLY A 74 -0.43 -0.34 -12.80
C GLY A 74 0.19 -1.73 -12.63
N LEU A 75 -0.62 -2.77 -12.71
CA LEU A 75 -0.19 -4.17 -12.70
C LEU A 75 0.73 -4.47 -13.89
N VAL A 76 0.32 -4.11 -15.11
CA VAL A 76 1.10 -4.34 -16.34
C VAL A 76 2.43 -3.60 -16.29
N THR A 77 2.39 -2.31 -15.93
CA THR A 77 3.62 -1.51 -15.80
C THR A 77 4.56 -2.12 -14.77
N ALA A 78 4.09 -2.49 -13.58
CA ALA A 78 4.93 -3.13 -12.58
C ALA A 78 5.45 -4.50 -13.05
N TYR A 79 4.66 -5.26 -13.81
CA TYR A 79 5.07 -6.54 -14.39
C TYR A 79 6.26 -6.41 -15.35
N LEU A 80 6.30 -5.35 -16.17
CA LEU A 80 7.43 -5.06 -17.06
C LEU A 80 8.75 -4.83 -16.30
N PHE A 81 8.69 -4.33 -15.06
CA PHE A 81 9.85 -4.08 -14.21
C PHE A 81 10.22 -5.25 -13.29
N VAL A 82 9.60 -6.42 -13.44
CA VAL A 82 9.88 -7.58 -12.58
C VAL A 82 11.34 -8.06 -12.66
N LYS A 83 11.93 -8.05 -13.86
CA LYS A 83 13.35 -8.42 -14.04
C LYS A 83 14.28 -7.47 -13.25
N PRO A 84 14.17 -6.14 -13.41
CA PRO A 84 14.84 -5.18 -12.54
C PRO A 84 14.59 -5.40 -11.05
N MET A 85 13.34 -5.65 -10.64
CA MET A 85 13.00 -5.88 -9.24
C MET A 85 13.68 -7.12 -8.67
N ASN A 86 13.75 -8.21 -9.43
CA ASN A 86 14.48 -9.42 -9.03
C ASN A 86 16.00 -9.17 -8.96
N ALA A 87 16.57 -8.44 -9.92
CA ALA A 87 17.99 -8.10 -9.91
C ALA A 87 18.37 -7.21 -8.70
N MET A 88 17.54 -6.23 -8.36
CA MET A 88 17.77 -5.35 -7.20
C MET A 88 17.80 -6.10 -5.86
N ARG A 89 17.18 -7.29 -5.77
CA ARG A 89 17.26 -8.13 -4.56
C ARG A 89 18.64 -8.73 -4.32
N LEU A 90 19.47 -8.85 -5.35
CA LEU A 90 20.86 -9.30 -5.24
C LEU A 90 21.80 -8.19 -4.71
N GLY A 91 21.27 -6.96 -4.56
CA GLY A 91 22.01 -5.77 -4.17
C GLY A 91 22.15 -4.78 -5.33
N HIS A 92 22.29 -3.50 -4.99
CA HIS A 92 22.39 -2.41 -5.97
C HIS A 92 23.59 -2.58 -6.91
N GLU A 93 24.75 -2.99 -6.40
CA GLU A 93 25.95 -3.16 -7.22
C GLU A 93 25.82 -4.33 -8.21
N LYS A 94 25.33 -5.49 -7.74
CA LYS A 94 25.10 -6.66 -8.60
C LYS A 94 24.05 -6.37 -9.68
N ALA A 95 22.98 -5.65 -9.35
CA ALA A 95 21.98 -5.24 -10.34
C ALA A 95 22.57 -4.33 -11.42
N ARG A 96 23.46 -3.40 -11.03
CA ARG A 96 24.15 -2.51 -11.97
C ARG A 96 25.12 -3.28 -12.89
N HIS A 97 25.81 -4.28 -12.36
CA HIS A 97 26.65 -5.18 -13.16
C HIS A 97 25.86 -6.03 -14.16
N LEU A 98 24.59 -6.34 -13.85
CA LEU A 98 23.66 -7.02 -14.76
C LEU A 98 23.04 -6.08 -15.82
N GLY A 99 23.51 -4.84 -15.93
CA GLY A 99 23.02 -3.85 -16.89
C GLY A 99 21.66 -3.23 -16.51
N VAL A 100 21.16 -3.46 -15.30
CA VAL A 100 19.88 -2.90 -14.85
C VAL A 100 20.08 -1.47 -14.36
N ASN A 101 19.37 -0.52 -14.97
CA ASN A 101 19.27 0.84 -14.44
C ASN A 101 18.32 0.87 -13.24
N THR A 102 18.89 0.72 -12.04
CA THR A 102 18.13 0.68 -10.79
C THR A 102 17.44 2.01 -10.47
N GLU A 103 18.05 3.13 -10.82
CA GLU A 103 17.51 4.46 -10.51
C GLU A 103 16.23 4.74 -11.31
N THR A 104 16.25 4.48 -12.61
CA THR A 104 15.06 4.61 -13.46
C THR A 104 13.95 3.64 -13.05
N SER A 105 14.31 2.40 -12.72
CA SER A 105 13.34 1.39 -12.26
C SER A 105 12.66 1.82 -10.97
N ILE A 106 13.42 2.30 -9.99
CA ILE A 106 12.87 2.81 -8.72
C ILE A 106 11.99 4.03 -8.97
N ARG A 107 12.40 4.96 -9.85
CA ARG A 107 11.61 6.14 -10.19
C ARG A 107 10.25 5.75 -10.75
N ILE A 108 10.22 4.92 -11.78
CA ILE A 108 8.97 4.54 -12.47
C ILE A 108 8.05 3.79 -11.49
N LEU A 109 8.57 2.79 -10.77
CA LEU A 109 7.80 2.03 -9.80
C LEU A 109 7.25 2.92 -8.66
N PHE A 110 8.03 3.90 -8.20
CA PHE A 110 7.58 4.85 -7.18
C PHE A 110 6.44 5.73 -7.69
N VAL A 111 6.52 6.21 -8.94
CA VAL A 111 5.46 7.00 -9.57
C VAL A 111 4.19 6.17 -9.73
N THR A 112 4.31 4.96 -10.29
CA THR A 112 3.18 4.04 -10.45
C THR A 112 2.51 3.73 -9.11
N ALA A 113 3.29 3.37 -8.09
CA ALA A 113 2.76 3.09 -6.76
C ALA A 113 2.09 4.32 -6.12
N SER A 114 2.63 5.52 -6.34
CA SER A 114 2.05 6.76 -5.81
C SER A 114 0.70 7.07 -6.46
N VAL A 115 0.58 6.91 -7.78
CA VAL A 115 -0.67 7.15 -8.53
C VAL A 115 -1.73 6.13 -8.13
N LEU A 116 -1.37 4.84 -8.07
CA LEU A 116 -2.29 3.78 -7.66
C LEU A 116 -2.79 3.97 -6.23
N THR A 117 -1.88 4.28 -5.29
CA THR A 117 -2.24 4.53 -3.89
C THR A 117 -3.14 5.76 -3.78
N GLY A 118 -2.80 6.86 -4.47
CA GLY A 118 -3.60 8.09 -4.43
C GLY A 118 -5.02 7.86 -4.94
N MET A 119 -5.16 7.16 -6.06
CA MET A 119 -6.46 6.78 -6.62
C MET A 119 -7.25 5.84 -5.69
N ALA A 120 -6.60 4.84 -5.12
CA ALA A 120 -7.26 3.92 -4.20
C ALA A 120 -7.78 4.65 -2.96
N VAL A 121 -6.97 5.54 -2.38
CA VAL A 121 -7.35 6.32 -1.19
C VAL A 121 -8.40 7.38 -1.50
N SER A 122 -8.40 7.99 -2.68
CA SER A 122 -9.42 8.99 -3.04
C SER A 122 -10.82 8.39 -3.15
N ILE A 123 -10.92 7.12 -3.54
CA ILE A 123 -12.19 6.41 -3.78
C ILE A 123 -12.63 5.66 -2.53
N ALA A 124 -11.75 4.83 -1.98
CA ALA A 124 -12.10 3.90 -0.89
C ALA A 124 -11.77 4.45 0.50
N GLY A 125 -11.23 5.67 0.60
CA GLY A 125 -10.67 6.20 1.84
C GLY A 125 -9.39 5.48 2.27
N VAL A 126 -9.01 5.65 3.54
CA VAL A 126 -7.73 5.13 4.04
C VAL A 126 -7.88 3.67 4.48
N ILE A 127 -7.40 2.75 3.65
CA ILE A 127 -7.35 1.31 3.99
C ILE A 127 -5.91 0.89 4.27
N GLY A 128 -5.65 0.52 5.53
CA GLY A 128 -4.33 0.12 6.01
C GLY A 128 -4.01 -1.36 5.82
N PHE A 129 -2.75 -1.74 6.06
CA PHE A 129 -2.25 -3.11 6.21
C PHE A 129 -2.28 -4.05 4.99
N VAL A 130 -3.22 -3.91 4.06
CA VAL A 130 -3.33 -4.79 2.87
C VAL A 130 -2.02 -4.83 2.09
N GLY A 131 -1.46 -3.65 1.78
CA GLY A 131 -0.21 -3.52 1.02
C GLY A 131 1.05 -4.04 1.74
N LEU A 132 0.99 -4.22 3.07
CA LEU A 132 2.11 -4.77 3.84
C LEU A 132 2.00 -6.28 4.00
N ILE A 133 0.80 -6.77 4.31
CA ILE A 133 0.58 -8.16 4.73
C ILE A 133 0.48 -9.07 3.53
N ILE A 134 -0.31 -8.71 2.53
CA ILE A 134 -0.60 -9.58 1.39
C ILE A 134 0.69 -9.96 0.66
N PRO A 135 1.60 -9.03 0.30
CA PRO A 135 2.86 -9.42 -0.33
C PRO A 135 3.75 -10.26 0.57
N HIS A 136 3.65 -10.12 1.90
CA HIS A 136 4.45 -10.92 2.83
C HIS A 136 3.93 -12.36 2.96
N VAL A 137 2.61 -12.51 3.10
CA VAL A 137 1.93 -13.81 3.16
C VAL A 137 2.11 -14.55 1.85
N MET A 138 1.87 -13.90 0.71
CA MET A 138 2.06 -14.51 -0.62
C MET A 138 3.52 -14.91 -0.85
N ARG A 139 4.48 -14.11 -0.37
CA ARG A 139 5.91 -14.46 -0.45
C ARG A 139 6.26 -15.71 0.37
N MET A 140 5.58 -15.93 1.49
CA MET A 140 5.79 -17.12 2.31
C MET A 140 5.16 -18.38 1.69
N LEU A 141 4.05 -18.22 0.96
CA LEU A 141 3.32 -19.34 0.33
C LEU A 141 3.93 -19.77 -1.01
N ILE A 142 4.24 -18.82 -1.89
CA ILE A 142 4.58 -19.08 -3.30
C ILE A 142 6.07 -18.84 -3.59
N GLY A 143 6.80 -18.28 -2.62
CA GLY A 143 8.22 -17.97 -2.75
C GLY A 143 8.46 -16.54 -3.21
N SER A 144 9.71 -16.27 -3.62
CA SER A 144 10.21 -14.90 -3.66
C SER A 144 10.32 -14.29 -5.07
N ASP A 145 10.06 -15.05 -6.14
CA ASP A 145 10.07 -14.52 -7.49
C ASP A 145 8.97 -13.46 -7.68
N ASN A 146 9.38 -12.24 -8.01
CA ASN A 146 8.46 -11.12 -8.19
C ASN A 146 7.49 -11.33 -9.36
N ARG A 147 7.73 -12.26 -10.30
CA ARG A 147 6.78 -12.55 -11.39
C ARG A 147 5.46 -13.08 -10.86
N ILE A 148 5.55 -14.11 -10.03
CA ILE A 148 4.39 -14.80 -9.47
C ILE A 148 3.87 -14.02 -8.27
N LEU A 149 4.78 -13.47 -7.46
CA LEU A 149 4.41 -12.72 -6.26
C LEU A 149 3.55 -11.49 -6.58
N LEU A 150 3.85 -10.77 -7.67
CA LEU A 150 3.14 -9.55 -8.01
C LEU A 150 1.70 -9.86 -8.43
N LEU A 151 1.50 -10.88 -9.27
CA LEU A 151 0.17 -11.36 -9.66
C LEU A 151 -0.60 -11.96 -8.49
N ALA A 152 0.06 -12.80 -7.68
CA ALA A 152 -0.55 -13.39 -6.49
C ALA A 152 -0.94 -12.34 -5.45
N SER A 153 -0.14 -11.28 -5.28
CA SER A 153 -0.46 -10.18 -4.36
C SER A 153 -1.61 -9.32 -4.89
N PHE A 154 -1.70 -9.12 -6.20
CA PHE A 154 -2.80 -8.40 -6.82
C PHE A 154 -4.14 -9.12 -6.59
N ILE A 155 -4.20 -10.41 -6.94
CA ILE A 155 -5.41 -11.22 -6.77
C ILE A 155 -5.71 -11.45 -5.28
N GLY A 156 -4.70 -11.80 -4.49
CA GLY A 156 -4.83 -12.05 -3.07
C GLY A 156 -5.26 -10.81 -2.29
N GLY A 157 -4.82 -9.62 -2.70
CA GLY A 157 -5.22 -8.36 -2.09
C GLY A 157 -6.68 -8.02 -2.35
N GLY A 158 -7.13 -8.17 -3.60
CA GLY A 158 -8.54 -8.01 -3.95
C GLY A 158 -9.44 -9.00 -3.22
N GLY A 159 -9.06 -10.29 -3.21
CA GLY A 159 -9.80 -11.33 -2.48
C GLY A 159 -9.86 -11.07 -0.98
N PHE A 160 -8.75 -10.64 -0.36
CA PHE A 160 -8.73 -10.27 1.05
C PHE A 160 -9.65 -9.08 1.37
N LEU A 161 -9.64 -8.05 0.52
CA LEU A 161 -10.51 -6.89 0.70
C LEU A 161 -11.99 -7.26 0.62
N VAL A 162 -12.38 -8.09 -0.36
CA VAL A 162 -13.77 -8.57 -0.50
C VAL A 162 -14.20 -9.37 0.73
N LEU A 163 -13.32 -10.23 1.26
CA LEU A 163 -13.61 -10.99 2.49
C LEU A 163 -13.77 -10.05 3.69
N CYS A 164 -12.90 -9.06 3.86
CA CYS A 164 -13.01 -8.10 4.94
C CYS A 164 -14.25 -7.22 4.82
N ASP A 165 -14.64 -6.80 3.62
CA ASP A 165 -15.87 -6.03 3.38
C ASP A 165 -17.11 -6.86 3.69
N THR A 166 -17.15 -8.11 3.26
CA THR A 166 -18.25 -9.04 3.58
C THR A 166 -18.39 -9.22 5.10
N ILE A 167 -17.28 -9.36 5.82
CA ILE A 167 -17.28 -9.43 7.29
C ILE A 167 -17.76 -8.11 7.89
N ALA A 168 -17.27 -6.97 7.40
CA ALA A 168 -17.66 -5.66 7.90
C ALA A 168 -19.18 -5.41 7.79
N ARG A 169 -19.79 -5.83 6.67
CA ARG A 169 -21.23 -5.68 6.42
C ARG A 169 -22.11 -6.69 7.18
N THR A 170 -21.55 -7.79 7.68
CA THR A 170 -22.31 -8.87 8.35
C THR A 170 -22.27 -8.81 9.88
N VAL A 171 -21.22 -8.22 10.49
CA VAL A 171 -21.00 -8.30 11.95
C VAL A 171 -21.94 -7.42 12.77
N ILE A 172 -22.32 -6.23 12.30
CA ILE A 172 -23.19 -5.30 13.05
C ILE A 172 -24.35 -4.83 12.16
N LEU A 173 -25.36 -5.67 11.93
CA LEU A 173 -26.63 -5.17 11.38
C LEU A 173 -27.36 -4.33 12.44
N PRO A 174 -27.89 -3.11 12.15
CA PRO A 174 -28.02 -2.42 10.86
C PRO A 174 -26.95 -1.35 10.55
N ASN A 175 -25.89 -1.22 11.37
CA ASN A 175 -24.85 -0.21 11.18
C ASN A 175 -23.68 -0.75 10.35
N GLU A 176 -23.48 -0.22 9.14
CA GLU A 176 -22.35 -0.63 8.31
C GLU A 176 -21.00 -0.19 8.93
N LEU A 177 -20.15 -1.16 9.25
CA LEU A 177 -18.80 -0.87 9.72
C LEU A 177 -17.89 -0.54 8.53
N PRO A 178 -17.00 0.45 8.66
CA PRO A 178 -16.00 0.73 7.64
C PRO A 178 -15.03 -0.45 7.46
N THR A 179 -14.74 -0.80 6.21
CA THR A 179 -13.88 -1.93 5.86
C THR A 179 -12.44 -1.73 6.32
N GLY A 180 -11.96 -0.48 6.42
CA GLY A 180 -10.63 -0.16 6.93
C GLY A 180 -10.43 -0.57 8.39
N VAL A 181 -11.48 -0.56 9.21
CA VAL A 181 -11.40 -1.01 10.62
C VAL A 181 -11.17 -2.53 10.69
N ILE A 182 -11.96 -3.31 9.95
CA ILE A 182 -11.85 -4.77 9.92
C ILE A 182 -10.51 -5.21 9.32
N THR A 183 -10.12 -4.61 8.19
CA THR A 183 -8.81 -4.89 7.57
C THR A 183 -7.64 -4.52 8.49
N GLY A 184 -7.75 -3.43 9.26
CA GLY A 184 -6.75 -3.01 10.24
C GLY A 184 -6.61 -4.01 11.39
N ILE A 185 -7.72 -4.48 11.96
CA ILE A 185 -7.71 -5.46 13.06
C ILE A 185 -7.17 -6.80 12.58
N ILE A 186 -7.76 -7.38 11.53
CA ILE A 186 -7.36 -8.67 10.98
C ILE A 186 -5.91 -8.59 10.49
N GLY A 187 -5.58 -7.52 9.80
CA GLY A 187 -4.24 -7.28 9.30
C GLY A 187 -3.20 -7.17 10.42
N GLY A 188 -3.45 -6.32 11.42
CA GLY A 188 -2.56 -6.15 12.56
C GLY A 188 -2.26 -7.48 13.26
N ILE A 189 -3.29 -8.29 13.51
CA ILE A 189 -3.15 -9.61 14.13
C ILE A 189 -2.29 -10.55 13.26
N ILE A 190 -2.59 -10.65 11.96
CA ILE A 190 -1.83 -11.49 11.03
C ILE A 190 -0.36 -11.05 10.98
N PHE A 191 -0.11 -9.75 10.92
CA PHE A 191 1.25 -9.21 10.87
C PHE A 191 2.07 -9.59 12.11
N VAL A 192 1.49 -9.44 13.31
CA VAL A 192 2.11 -9.84 14.58
C VAL A 192 2.41 -11.33 14.62
N VAL A 193 1.49 -12.17 14.14
CA VAL A 193 1.70 -13.63 14.09
C VAL A 193 2.83 -14.00 13.13
N VAL A 194 2.87 -13.39 11.94
CA VAL A 194 3.87 -13.69 10.91
C VAL A 194 5.28 -13.27 11.37
N ILE A 195 5.44 -12.09 11.97
CA ILE A 195 6.75 -11.63 12.45
C ILE A 195 7.26 -12.49 13.63
N THR A 196 6.37 -12.88 14.54
CA THR A 196 6.72 -13.72 15.69
C THR A 196 7.16 -15.12 15.26
N ARG A 197 6.47 -15.73 14.28
CA ARG A 197 6.85 -17.03 13.71
C ARG A 197 8.21 -17.00 13.00
N LYS A 198 8.53 -15.90 12.31
CA LYS A 198 9.83 -15.76 11.62
C LYS A 198 11.00 -15.68 12.61
N ASN A 199 10.82 -14.99 13.73
CA ASN A 199 11.85 -14.92 14.78
C ASN A 199 12.07 -16.28 15.46
N ASN A 200 11.05 -17.11 15.61
CA ASN A 200 11.20 -18.46 16.17
C ASN A 200 11.96 -19.43 15.26
N LYS A 201 12.07 -19.17 13.95
CA LYS A 201 12.92 -19.96 13.04
C LYS A 201 14.41 -19.57 13.08
N ILE A 202 14.78 -18.48 13.78
CA ILE A 202 16.17 -18.01 13.91
C ILE A 202 16.84 -18.56 15.19
N LYS A 203 16.09 -19.24 16.07
CA LYS A 203 16.60 -19.84 17.32
C LYS A 203 16.83 -21.36 17.26
N ILE A 204 16.88 -21.96 16.08
CA ILE A 204 17.18 -23.40 15.93
C ILE A 204 18.16 -23.55 14.75
N GLY A 205 19.45 -23.61 15.06
CA GLY A 205 20.55 -23.71 14.12
C GLY A 205 21.82 -23.13 14.69
#